data_AF-A0A831PQY1-F1
#
_entry.id   AF-A0A831PQY1-F1
#
_cell.length_a   1.000
_cell.length_b   1.000
_cell.length_c   1.000
_cell.angle_alpha   90.00
_cell.angle_beta   90.00
_cell.angle_gamma   90.00
#
_symmetry.space_group_name_H-M   'P 1'
#
loop_
_entity.id
_entity.type
_entity.pdbx_description
1 polymer ?
#
loop_
_entity_poly.entity_id
_entity_poly.type
_entity_poly.pdbx_seq_one_letter_code
_entity_poly.pdbx_strand_id
1 'polypeptide(L)'
;MTQSSQATGFRGRWAWVDLTERKVRIEPADPALCRDYVGGRGLQARLMADHLERTGPLRDPLSPRNRVILGSAALNDTAVATAGRGSCSFVGTMTRSPDPAPWVPGHKPLFGLITHSSSGGLFPNMLKRAGFDQVIIDGRADRPVRLEVVDGTCRIVDVEDDLFETAAGRRVPRASSIVTDALTAKLRGSSTLTSGPAGWNFVDFACLTADRHRNFGRGGAGAVFASKNLLAVTALGKEAVAYADAEAFRRLSRELDG
;
A
#
# COMPACT_ATOMS: atom_id res chain seq x y z
N MET A 1 -8.14 15.29 -33.70
CA MET A 1 -8.14 13.93 -33.11
C MET A 1 -7.60 14.03 -31.70
N THR A 2 -8.49 14.03 -30.71
CA THR A 2 -8.20 14.19 -29.28
C THR A 2 -7.42 12.98 -28.76
N GLN A 3 -6.09 13.09 -28.65
CA GLN A 3 -5.29 12.11 -27.95
C GLN A 3 -5.69 12.12 -26.47
N SER A 4 -6.24 11.01 -26.01
CA SER A 4 -6.55 10.75 -24.60
C SER A 4 -5.31 11.00 -23.75
N SER A 5 -5.45 11.87 -22.75
CA SER A 5 -4.42 12.38 -21.83
C SER A 5 -3.92 11.35 -20.81
N GLN A 6 -3.76 10.09 -21.22
CA GLN A 6 -3.32 9.03 -20.32
C GLN A 6 -1.79 9.03 -20.24
N ALA A 7 -1.25 9.32 -19.06
CA ALA A 7 0.19 9.23 -18.81
C ALA A 7 0.66 7.78 -19.01
N THR A 8 1.46 7.52 -20.05
CA THR A 8 2.04 6.19 -20.32
C THR A 8 2.92 5.73 -19.17
N GLY A 9 3.05 4.42 -18.98
CA GLY A 9 3.68 3.88 -17.77
C GLY A 9 2.72 3.80 -16.57
N PHE A 10 1.59 4.51 -16.56
CA PHE A 10 0.56 4.38 -15.52
C PHE A 10 -0.66 3.63 -16.03
N ARG A 11 -1.48 3.11 -15.10
CA ARG A 11 -2.85 2.68 -15.40
C ARG A 11 -3.79 3.88 -15.51
N GLY A 12 -3.48 4.98 -14.83
CA GLY A 12 -4.28 6.20 -14.81
C GLY A 12 -5.50 6.10 -13.88
N ARG A 13 -5.48 5.20 -12.89
CA ARG A 13 -6.60 4.99 -11.96
C ARG A 13 -6.13 4.79 -10.53
N TRP A 14 -6.83 5.42 -9.60
CA TRP A 14 -6.63 5.26 -8.16
C TRP A 14 -7.90 4.70 -7.50
N ALA A 15 -7.72 3.80 -6.54
CA ALA A 15 -8.80 3.30 -5.70
C ALA A 15 -8.76 4.04 -4.35
N TRP A 16 -9.81 4.77 -4.04
CA TRP A 16 -10.04 5.41 -2.75
C TRP A 16 -10.96 4.54 -1.91
N VAL A 17 -10.44 4.05 -0.78
CA VAL A 17 -11.10 3.09 0.10
C VAL A 17 -11.38 3.75 1.44
N ASP A 18 -12.65 3.86 1.79
CA ASP A 18 -13.09 4.22 3.13
C ASP A 18 -13.57 2.96 3.84
N LEU A 19 -12.79 2.50 4.82
CA LEU A 19 -13.11 1.29 5.58
C LEU A 19 -14.21 1.51 6.62
N THR A 20 -14.38 2.74 7.10
CA THR A 20 -15.45 3.08 8.06
C THR A 20 -16.80 2.99 7.37
N GLU A 21 -16.90 3.61 6.19
CA GLU A 21 -18.13 3.63 5.38
C GLU A 21 -18.29 2.39 4.49
N ARG A 22 -17.28 1.51 4.44
CA ARG A 22 -17.15 0.40 3.50
C ARG A 22 -17.41 0.82 2.03
N LYS A 23 -16.85 1.96 1.62
CA LYS A 23 -17.02 2.49 0.27
C LYS A 23 -15.71 2.45 -0.50
N VAL A 24 -15.80 2.06 -1.77
CA VAL A 24 -14.68 2.15 -2.71
C VAL A 24 -15.08 3.07 -3.86
N ARG A 25 -14.27 4.08 -4.11
CA ARG A 25 -14.38 4.98 -5.27
C ARG A 25 -13.17 4.76 -6.17
N ILE A 26 -13.43 4.49 -7.44
CA ILE A 26 -12.38 4.39 -8.45
C ILE A 26 -12.40 5.70 -9.23
N GLU A 27 -11.28 6.40 -9.22
CA GLU A 27 -11.16 7.72 -9.84
C GLU A 27 -10.00 7.75 -10.85
N PRO A 28 -10.12 8.53 -11.94
CA PRO A 28 -8.98 8.83 -12.79
C PRO A 28 -7.85 9.46 -11.99
N ALA A 29 -6.62 9.00 -12.24
CA ALA A 29 -5.43 9.65 -11.69
C ALA A 29 -5.27 11.04 -12.31
N ASP A 30 -4.86 12.02 -11.50
CA ASP A 30 -4.52 13.34 -12.02
C ASP A 30 -3.21 13.27 -12.84
N PRO A 31 -3.26 13.54 -14.17
CA PRO A 31 -2.07 13.49 -15.01
C PRO A 31 -0.97 14.47 -14.60
N ALA A 32 -1.33 15.62 -14.01
CA ALA A 32 -0.36 16.59 -13.52
C ALA A 32 0.41 16.02 -12.31
N LEU A 33 -0.29 15.39 -11.37
CA LEU A 33 0.36 14.74 -10.23
C LEU A 33 1.23 13.55 -10.66
N CYS A 34 0.79 12.76 -11.64
CA CYS A 34 1.61 11.68 -12.21
C CYS A 34 2.90 12.20 -12.86
N ARG A 35 2.83 13.31 -13.59
CA ARG A 35 3.99 13.96 -14.22
C ARG A 35 4.93 14.59 -13.19
N ASP A 36 4.39 15.38 -12.27
CA ASP A 36 5.18 16.21 -11.36
C ASP A 36 5.83 15.37 -10.25
N TYR A 37 5.23 14.22 -9.90
CA TYR A 37 5.70 13.38 -8.79
C TYR A 37 6.12 11.95 -9.20
N VAL A 38 6.03 11.57 -10.48
CA VAL A 38 6.52 10.30 -11.08
C VAL A 38 5.86 9.01 -10.53
N GLY A 39 5.03 9.12 -9.50
CA GLY A 39 4.40 8.00 -8.79
C GLY A 39 5.17 7.58 -7.53
N GLY A 40 4.85 6.40 -7.00
CA GLY A 40 5.52 5.83 -5.82
C GLY A 40 5.59 6.79 -4.63
N ARG A 41 6.77 6.91 -4.01
CA ARG A 41 6.98 7.73 -2.81
C ARG A 41 6.65 9.21 -3.05
N GLY A 42 7.03 9.77 -4.19
CA GLY A 42 6.84 11.20 -4.48
C GLY A 42 5.35 11.56 -4.50
N LEU A 43 4.58 10.80 -5.30
CA LEU A 43 3.14 11.00 -5.40
C LEU A 43 2.44 10.74 -4.06
N GLN A 44 2.81 9.68 -3.36
CA GLN A 44 2.23 9.36 -2.07
C GLN A 44 2.54 10.43 -1.01
N ALA A 45 3.74 11.03 -1.02
CA ALA A 45 4.07 12.13 -0.12
C ALA A 45 3.18 13.35 -0.39
N ARG A 46 2.91 13.68 -1.66
CA ARG A 46 1.97 14.74 -2.02
C ARG A 46 0.55 14.46 -1.53
N LEU A 47 0.04 13.26 -1.80
CA LEU A 47 -1.30 12.84 -1.35
C LEU A 47 -1.44 12.80 0.18
N MET A 48 -0.35 12.49 0.89
CA MET A 48 -0.30 12.56 2.36
C MET A 48 -0.26 14.01 2.86
N ALA A 49 0.47 14.90 2.19
CA ALA A 49 0.52 16.33 2.53
C ALA A 49 -0.87 16.96 2.39
N ASP A 50 -1.53 16.78 1.25
CA ASP A 50 -2.89 17.28 1.02
C ASP A 50 -3.90 16.76 2.08
N HIS A 51 -3.75 15.50 2.50
CA HIS A 51 -4.57 14.90 3.57
C HIS A 51 -4.35 15.56 4.93
N LEU A 52 -3.09 15.79 5.30
CA LEU A 52 -2.72 16.37 6.59
C LEU A 52 -3.00 17.87 6.66
N GLU A 53 -2.91 18.60 5.54
CA GLU A 53 -3.35 20.00 5.46
C GLU A 53 -4.85 20.12 5.71
N ARG A 54 -5.64 19.21 5.11
CA ARG A 54 -7.10 19.20 5.28
C ARG A 54 -7.56 18.74 6.65
N THR A 55 -6.90 17.75 7.22
CA THR A 55 -7.37 17.10 8.46
C THR A 55 -6.63 17.58 9.71
N GLY A 56 -5.47 18.21 9.54
CA GLY A 56 -4.57 18.58 10.62
C GLY A 56 -3.62 17.46 11.03
N PRO A 57 -2.66 17.75 11.94
CA PRO A 57 -1.66 16.79 12.37
C PRO A 57 -2.28 15.60 13.10
N LEU A 58 -1.67 14.43 12.92
CA LEU A 58 -2.11 13.19 13.54
C LEU A 58 -1.43 13.01 14.90
N ARG A 59 -2.23 12.86 15.97
CA ARG A 59 -1.71 12.59 17.33
C ARG A 59 -1.48 11.11 17.64
N ASP A 60 -2.20 10.23 16.94
CA ASP A 60 -2.10 8.78 17.10
C ASP A 60 -1.98 8.11 15.73
N PRO A 61 -0.81 7.53 15.40
CA PRO A 61 -0.60 6.76 14.18
C PRO A 61 -1.53 5.55 14.03
N LEU A 62 -2.09 4.99 15.10
CA LEU A 62 -3.00 3.85 15.02
C LEU A 62 -4.46 4.25 14.80
N SER A 63 -4.76 5.54 14.82
CA SER A 63 -6.13 6.05 14.65
C SER A 63 -6.67 5.82 13.23
N PRO A 64 -8.00 5.72 13.06
CA PRO A 64 -8.64 5.57 11.73
C PRO A 64 -8.31 6.72 10.76
N ARG A 65 -7.88 7.87 11.28
CA ARG A 65 -7.51 9.06 10.51
C ARG A 65 -6.16 8.94 9.78
N ASN A 66 -5.31 7.98 10.18
CA ASN A 66 -4.06 7.73 9.47
C ASN A 66 -4.37 7.18 8.08
N ARG A 67 -3.84 7.79 7.03
CA ARG A 67 -4.00 7.29 5.67
C ARG A 67 -2.88 6.30 5.35
N VAL A 68 -3.23 5.18 4.72
CA VAL A 68 -2.25 4.23 4.16
C VAL A 68 -2.36 4.26 2.65
N ILE A 69 -1.26 4.54 1.96
CA ILE A 69 -1.24 4.53 0.49
C ILE A 69 -0.30 3.44 0.01
N LEU A 70 -0.86 2.45 -0.71
CA LEU A 70 -0.12 1.39 -1.38
C LEU A 70 -0.07 1.68 -2.87
N GLY A 71 1.07 1.45 -3.52
CA GLY A 71 1.12 1.63 -4.97
C GLY A 71 2.48 1.50 -5.58
N SER A 72 2.56 1.96 -6.82
CA SER A 72 3.72 1.84 -7.70
C SER A 72 4.02 3.15 -8.41
N ALA A 73 5.07 3.18 -9.24
CA ALA A 73 5.48 4.32 -10.06
C ALA A 73 5.41 3.97 -11.56
N ALA A 74 5.69 4.96 -12.42
CA ALA A 74 5.60 4.82 -13.87
C ALA A 74 6.37 3.60 -14.41
N LEU A 75 7.58 3.34 -13.90
CA LEU A 75 8.44 2.26 -14.38
C LEU A 75 8.08 0.86 -13.87
N ASN A 76 7.21 0.73 -12.87
CA ASN A 76 6.84 -0.59 -12.36
C ASN A 76 6.18 -1.46 -13.44
N ASP A 77 6.43 -2.76 -13.38
CA ASP A 77 5.91 -3.76 -14.33
C ASP A 77 6.29 -3.48 -15.80
N THR A 78 7.46 -2.89 -16.01
CA THR A 78 8.07 -2.68 -17.32
C THR A 78 9.29 -3.61 -17.50
N ALA A 79 9.89 -3.57 -18.68
CA ALA A 79 11.12 -4.34 -18.98
C ALA A 79 12.38 -3.80 -18.28
N VAL A 80 12.32 -2.68 -17.56
CA VAL A 80 13.47 -2.15 -16.81
C VAL A 80 13.85 -3.11 -15.68
N ALA A 81 15.14 -3.46 -15.61
CA ALA A 81 15.65 -4.31 -14.54
C ALA A 81 15.26 -3.77 -13.17
N THR A 82 14.85 -4.68 -12.28
CA THR A 82 14.44 -4.38 -10.89
C THR A 82 13.20 -3.51 -10.72
N ALA A 83 12.42 -3.26 -11.78
CA ALA A 83 11.19 -2.46 -11.74
C ALA A 83 9.97 -3.17 -11.08
N GLY A 84 10.20 -3.80 -9.93
CA GLY A 84 9.20 -4.45 -9.09
C GLY A 84 9.07 -3.83 -7.69
N ARG A 85 9.68 -2.67 -7.44
CA ARG A 85 9.64 -1.99 -6.13
C ARG A 85 8.33 -1.22 -5.95
N GLY A 86 7.56 -1.57 -4.93
CA GLY A 86 6.37 -0.84 -4.49
C GLY A 86 6.67 0.18 -3.41
N SER A 87 5.65 1.00 -3.15
CA SER A 87 5.66 2.10 -2.20
C SER A 87 4.48 2.00 -1.23
N CYS A 88 4.76 2.16 0.07
CA CYS A 88 3.76 2.27 1.12
C CYS A 88 4.04 3.53 1.95
N SER A 89 3.12 4.49 2.00
CA SER A 89 3.26 5.73 2.78
C SER A 89 2.13 5.90 3.78
N PHE A 90 2.48 6.36 4.99
CA PHE A 90 1.59 6.47 6.15
C PHE A 90 2.29 7.31 7.24
N VAL A 91 1.58 7.72 8.31
CA VAL A 91 2.23 8.28 9.50
C VAL A 91 2.74 7.14 10.39
N GLY A 92 4.04 7.08 10.66
CA GLY A 92 4.67 5.90 11.27
C GLY A 92 4.64 5.87 12.79
N THR A 93 4.32 4.71 13.37
CA THR A 93 4.39 4.42 14.82
C THR A 93 5.82 4.50 15.37
N MET A 94 6.83 4.30 14.53
CA MET A 94 8.26 4.40 14.90
C MET A 94 8.81 5.83 14.85
N THR A 95 8.03 6.79 14.35
CA THR A 95 8.50 8.17 14.10
C THR A 95 7.86 9.17 15.07
N ARG A 96 7.66 8.73 16.32
CA ARG A 96 7.03 9.51 17.38
C ARG A 96 7.98 9.62 18.58
N SER A 97 7.92 10.76 19.24
CA SER A 97 8.51 11.06 20.54
C SER A 97 7.50 11.93 21.30
N PRO A 98 6.37 11.35 21.74
CA PRO A 98 5.27 12.10 22.32
C PRO A 98 5.58 12.60 23.73
N ASP A 99 6.46 11.88 24.45
CA ASP A 99 6.85 12.20 25.82
C ASP A 99 8.01 13.19 25.85
N PRO A 100 8.07 14.10 26.85
CA PRO A 100 9.17 15.02 27.01
C PRO A 100 10.53 14.30 27.08
N ALA A 101 11.50 14.75 26.30
CA ALA A 101 12.88 14.28 26.39
C ALA A 101 13.75 15.33 27.11
N PRO A 102 13.95 15.24 28.44
CA PRO A 102 14.66 16.28 29.22
C PRO A 102 16.13 16.46 28.79
N TRP A 103 16.72 15.45 28.13
CA TRP A 103 18.06 15.52 27.55
C TRP A 103 18.13 16.18 26.16
N VAL A 104 16.99 16.62 25.60
CA VAL A 104 16.92 17.32 24.30
C VAL A 104 16.41 18.74 24.53
N PRO A 105 17.29 19.77 24.55
CA PRO A 105 16.87 21.16 24.71
C PRO A 105 15.84 21.56 23.65
N GLY A 106 14.69 22.08 24.08
CA GLY A 106 13.62 22.51 23.17
C GLY A 106 12.83 21.37 22.52
N HIS A 107 12.88 20.15 23.08
CA HIS A 107 12.06 19.03 22.61
C HIS A 107 10.59 19.42 22.51
N LYS A 108 10.02 19.21 21.32
CA LYS A 108 8.59 19.34 21.07
C LYS A 108 8.01 17.94 20.90
N PRO A 109 6.89 17.62 21.57
CA PRO A 109 6.20 16.36 21.37
C PRO A 109 5.94 16.08 19.89
N LEU A 110 6.45 14.94 19.42
CA LEU A 110 6.27 14.47 18.06
C LEU A 110 5.35 13.25 18.09
N PHE A 111 4.21 13.33 17.43
CA PHE A 111 3.20 12.27 17.49
C PHE A 111 3.27 11.28 16.32
N GLY A 112 4.16 11.53 15.37
CA GLY A 112 4.38 10.72 14.17
C GLY A 112 4.84 11.60 13.00
N LEU A 113 5.64 11.03 12.11
CA LEU A 113 6.02 11.65 10.83
C LEU A 113 5.54 10.80 9.67
N ILE A 114 5.36 11.44 8.52
CA ILE A 114 5.17 10.74 7.26
C ILE A 114 6.37 9.80 7.08
N THR A 115 6.06 8.53 6.97
CA THR A 115 7.00 7.44 6.76
C THR A 115 6.71 6.80 5.43
N HIS A 116 7.77 6.35 4.79
CA HIS A 116 7.70 5.57 3.57
C HIS A 116 8.42 4.24 3.78
N SER A 117 7.80 3.18 3.29
CA SER A 117 8.37 1.85 3.26
C SER A 117 8.35 1.36 1.81
N SER A 118 9.39 0.63 1.40
CA SER A 118 9.48 0.06 0.07
C SER A 118 9.65 -1.45 0.15
N SER A 119 9.02 -2.16 -0.76
CA SER A 119 9.17 -3.61 -0.90
C SER A 119 9.30 -4.02 -2.35
N GLY A 120 10.11 -5.03 -2.63
CA GLY A 120 10.11 -5.69 -3.94
C GLY A 120 9.09 -6.83 -3.98
N GLY A 121 9.26 -7.73 -4.94
CA GLY A 121 8.39 -8.90 -5.10
C GLY A 121 7.30 -8.69 -6.15
N LEU A 122 6.30 -9.57 -6.13
CA LEU A 122 5.27 -9.60 -7.16
C LEU A 122 4.14 -8.60 -6.88
N PHE A 123 3.81 -8.38 -5.60
CA PHE A 123 2.63 -7.61 -5.19
C PHE A 123 2.48 -6.24 -5.86
N PRO A 124 3.50 -5.36 -5.89
CA PRO A 124 3.34 -4.03 -6.47
C PRO A 124 3.02 -4.07 -7.97
N ASN A 125 3.64 -5.01 -8.70
CA ASN A 125 3.38 -5.20 -10.12
C ASN A 125 2.03 -5.86 -10.36
N MET A 126 1.64 -6.82 -9.51
CA MET A 126 0.31 -7.43 -9.59
C MET A 126 -0.80 -6.42 -9.33
N LEU A 127 -0.62 -5.50 -8.39
CA LEU A 127 -1.54 -4.39 -8.13
C LEU A 127 -1.69 -3.47 -9.35
N LYS A 128 -0.56 -3.18 -10.01
CA LYS A 128 -0.54 -2.39 -11.25
C LYS A 128 -1.27 -3.12 -12.39
N ARG A 129 -1.02 -4.41 -12.58
CA ARG A 129 -1.73 -5.26 -13.56
C ARG A 129 -3.21 -5.41 -13.26
N ALA A 130 -3.59 -5.36 -11.98
CA ALA A 130 -4.97 -5.32 -11.53
C ALA A 130 -5.63 -3.95 -11.80
N GLY A 131 -4.90 -2.99 -12.36
CA GLY A 131 -5.47 -1.80 -12.97
C GLY A 131 -5.35 -0.52 -12.16
N PHE A 132 -4.58 -0.50 -11.06
CA PHE A 132 -4.44 0.65 -10.17
C PHE A 132 -2.99 1.06 -9.95
N ASP A 133 -2.73 2.37 -10.01
CA ASP A 133 -1.42 2.92 -9.66
C ASP A 133 -1.27 3.08 -8.14
N GLN A 134 -2.36 3.46 -7.48
CA GLN A 134 -2.45 3.68 -6.03
C GLN A 134 -3.76 3.11 -5.47
N VAL A 135 -3.69 2.52 -4.28
CA VAL A 135 -4.81 2.20 -3.41
C VAL A 135 -4.65 3.05 -2.14
N ILE A 136 -5.53 4.01 -1.94
CA ILE A 136 -5.55 4.96 -0.83
C ILE A 136 -6.58 4.49 0.18
N ILE A 137 -6.15 4.21 1.41
CA ILE A 137 -6.97 3.54 2.44
C ILE A 137 -7.11 4.46 3.67
N ASP A 138 -8.35 4.85 3.94
CA ASP A 138 -8.76 5.67 5.08
C ASP A 138 -9.75 4.88 5.97
N GLY A 139 -9.98 5.40 7.19
CA GLY A 139 -10.96 4.82 8.11
C GLY A 139 -10.51 3.53 8.80
N ARG A 140 -11.45 2.88 9.48
CA ARG A 140 -11.28 1.59 10.17
C ARG A 140 -12.59 0.81 10.04
N ALA A 141 -12.50 -0.44 9.61
CA ALA A 141 -13.68 -1.30 9.53
C ALA A 141 -14.18 -1.70 10.93
N ASP A 142 -15.48 -1.92 11.10
CA ASP A 142 -16.11 -2.38 12.35
C ASP A 142 -15.68 -3.80 12.76
N ARG A 143 -15.22 -4.60 11.79
CA ARG A 143 -14.74 -5.97 11.92
C ARG A 143 -13.57 -6.22 10.95
N PRO A 144 -12.83 -7.33 11.09
CA PRO A 144 -11.77 -7.69 10.14
C PRO A 144 -12.24 -7.76 8.68
N VAL A 145 -11.56 -7.04 7.80
CA VAL A 145 -11.79 -7.02 6.34
C VAL A 145 -10.50 -7.27 5.57
N ARG A 146 -10.63 -7.64 4.29
CA ARG A 146 -9.55 -7.69 3.30
C ARG A 146 -9.99 -6.99 2.02
N LEU A 147 -9.04 -6.50 1.24
CA LEU A 147 -9.30 -5.94 -0.08
C LEU A 147 -9.01 -6.98 -1.16
N GLU A 148 -9.96 -7.15 -2.09
CA GLU A 148 -9.74 -7.87 -3.34
C GLU A 148 -9.61 -6.86 -4.47
N VAL A 149 -8.48 -6.87 -5.16
CA VAL A 149 -8.17 -5.97 -6.28
C VAL A 149 -7.97 -6.80 -7.54
N VAL A 150 -9.00 -6.91 -8.37
CA VAL A 150 -9.01 -7.83 -9.51
C VAL A 150 -9.50 -7.14 -10.76
N ASP A 151 -8.68 -7.17 -11.82
CA ASP A 151 -9.04 -6.72 -13.18
C ASP A 151 -9.82 -5.38 -13.23
N GLY A 152 -9.28 -4.35 -12.57
CA GLY A 152 -9.84 -3.00 -12.53
C GLY A 152 -10.93 -2.78 -11.48
N THR A 153 -11.22 -3.77 -10.65
CA THR A 153 -12.17 -3.67 -9.52
C THR A 153 -11.42 -3.71 -8.19
N CYS A 154 -11.95 -3.01 -7.17
CA CYS A 154 -11.46 -3.09 -5.80
C CYS A 154 -12.67 -3.26 -4.88
N ARG A 155 -12.68 -4.30 -4.04
CA ARG A 155 -13.79 -4.64 -3.15
C ARG A 155 -13.30 -4.84 -1.72
N ILE A 156 -14.11 -4.41 -0.76
CA ILE A 156 -13.94 -4.71 0.66
C ILE A 156 -14.70 -6.01 0.94
N VAL A 157 -14.02 -7.01 1.47
CA VAL A 157 -14.56 -8.34 1.75
C VAL A 157 -14.33 -8.66 3.22
N ASP A 158 -15.32 -9.27 3.88
CA ASP A 158 -15.15 -9.76 5.25
C ASP A 158 -14.11 -10.87 5.28
N VAL A 159 -13.26 -10.86 6.32
CA VAL A 159 -12.22 -11.88 6.45
C VAL A 159 -12.82 -13.18 6.97
N GLU A 160 -12.38 -14.27 6.36
CA GLU A 160 -12.76 -15.61 6.74
C GLU A 160 -12.15 -16.01 8.10
N ASP A 161 -12.95 -16.64 8.96
CA ASP A 161 -12.55 -16.97 10.34
C ASP A 161 -11.35 -17.92 10.41
N ASP A 162 -11.17 -18.78 9.40
CA ASP A 162 -10.07 -19.74 9.31
C ASP A 162 -8.70 -19.08 9.11
N LEU A 163 -8.67 -17.79 8.72
CA LEU A 163 -7.45 -16.97 8.64
C LEU A 163 -7.00 -16.44 10.00
N PHE A 164 -7.80 -16.67 11.05
CA PHE A 164 -7.47 -16.35 12.44
C PHE A 164 -7.24 -17.62 13.26
N GLU A 165 -6.55 -17.46 14.38
CA GLU A 165 -6.40 -18.47 15.42
C GLU A 165 -6.44 -17.84 16.81
N THR A 166 -6.70 -18.66 17.82
CA THR A 166 -6.63 -18.22 19.22
C THR A 166 -5.25 -18.55 19.76
N ALA A 167 -4.46 -17.52 20.05
CA ALA A 167 -3.15 -17.65 20.69
C ALA A 167 -3.14 -16.86 22.00
N ALA A 168 -2.79 -17.51 23.10
CA ALA A 168 -2.79 -16.90 24.44
C ALA A 168 -4.09 -16.16 24.78
N GLY A 169 -5.25 -16.79 24.48
CA GLY A 169 -6.58 -16.22 24.76
C GLY A 169 -7.00 -15.05 23.87
N ARG A 170 -6.23 -14.70 22.83
CA ARG A 170 -6.54 -13.63 21.88
C ARG A 170 -6.72 -14.17 20.47
N ARG A 171 -7.71 -13.65 19.75
CA ARG A 171 -7.90 -13.90 18.32
C ARG A 171 -6.89 -13.07 17.53
N VAL A 172 -5.95 -13.72 16.88
CA VAL A 172 -4.90 -13.11 16.04
C VAL A 172 -4.92 -13.75 14.65
N PRO A 173 -4.52 -13.05 13.58
CA PRO A 173 -4.38 -13.71 12.30
C PRO A 173 -3.33 -14.80 12.40
N ARG A 174 -3.47 -15.84 11.58
CA ARG A 174 -2.41 -16.83 11.39
C ARG A 174 -1.16 -16.17 10.80
N ALA A 175 -0.05 -16.90 10.78
CA ALA A 175 1.18 -16.44 10.14
C ALA A 175 0.94 -15.94 8.71
N SER A 176 1.64 -14.87 8.31
CA SER A 176 1.46 -14.23 7.00
C SER A 176 1.55 -15.21 5.83
N SER A 177 2.41 -16.24 5.90
CA SER A 177 2.51 -17.29 4.89
C SER A 177 1.24 -18.12 4.76
N ILE A 178 0.61 -18.49 5.88
CA ILE A 178 -0.65 -19.26 5.89
C ILE A 178 -1.79 -18.42 5.30
N VAL A 179 -1.88 -17.15 5.70
CA VAL A 179 -2.88 -16.22 5.14
C VAL A 179 -2.68 -16.07 3.63
N THR A 180 -1.45 -15.82 3.18
CA THR A 180 -1.13 -15.73 1.75
C THR A 180 -1.49 -17.00 0.99
N ASP A 181 -1.17 -18.18 1.53
CA ASP A 181 -1.43 -19.46 0.86
C ASP A 181 -2.93 -19.73 0.72
N ALA A 182 -3.70 -19.46 1.78
CA ALA A 182 -5.15 -19.59 1.76
C ALA A 182 -5.80 -18.64 0.74
N LEU A 183 -5.36 -17.37 0.69
CA LEU A 183 -5.88 -16.40 -0.28
C LEU A 183 -5.43 -16.71 -1.72
N THR A 184 -4.22 -17.23 -1.90
CA THR A 184 -3.73 -17.67 -3.21
C THR A 184 -4.49 -18.91 -3.72
N ALA A 185 -4.88 -19.82 -2.82
CA ALA A 185 -5.70 -20.98 -3.18
C ALA A 185 -7.10 -20.56 -3.68
N LYS A 186 -7.67 -19.48 -3.11
CA LYS A 186 -8.96 -18.90 -3.54
C LYS A 186 -8.84 -18.12 -4.85
N LEU A 187 -7.73 -17.41 -5.04
CA LEU A 187 -7.47 -16.58 -6.22
C LEU A 187 -6.11 -16.93 -6.83
N ARG A 188 -6.07 -18.00 -7.62
CA ARG A 188 -4.82 -18.55 -8.17
C ARG A 188 -4.08 -17.52 -9.02
N GLY A 189 -2.77 -17.39 -8.76
CA GLY A 189 -1.89 -16.45 -9.46
C GLY A 189 -1.94 -15.03 -8.91
N SER A 190 -2.72 -14.77 -7.86
CA SER A 190 -2.70 -13.50 -7.14
C SER A 190 -1.41 -13.32 -6.34
N SER A 191 -1.21 -12.09 -5.89
CA SER A 191 -0.19 -11.74 -4.92
C SER A 191 -0.85 -11.00 -3.76
N THR A 192 -0.42 -11.30 -2.54
CA THR A 192 -1.10 -10.86 -1.31
C THR A 192 -0.15 -10.04 -0.45
N LEU A 193 -0.61 -8.90 0.05
CA LEU A 193 0.03 -8.10 1.07
C LEU A 193 -0.76 -8.24 2.36
N THR A 194 -0.14 -8.68 3.45
CA THR A 194 -0.86 -9.00 4.69
C THR A 194 -0.11 -8.56 5.94
N SER A 195 -0.87 -8.23 6.99
CA SER A 195 -0.34 -7.95 8.32
C SER A 195 -0.47 -9.18 9.22
N GLY A 196 0.65 -9.68 9.73
CA GLY A 196 0.69 -10.83 10.63
C GLY A 196 0.37 -10.49 12.10
N PRO A 197 0.60 -11.47 13.01
CA PRO A 197 0.29 -11.32 14.45
C PRO A 197 0.89 -10.09 15.11
N ALA A 198 2.11 -9.69 14.73
CA ALA A 198 2.78 -8.51 15.31
C ALA A 198 2.00 -7.22 15.04
N GLY A 199 1.45 -7.05 13.83
CA GLY A 199 0.65 -5.88 13.49
C GLY A 199 -0.68 -5.85 14.25
N TRP A 200 -1.33 -7.00 14.38
CA TRP A 200 -2.59 -7.13 15.14
C TRP A 200 -2.42 -7.03 16.65
N ASN A 201 -1.18 -7.12 17.16
CA ASN A 201 -0.83 -6.75 18.53
C ASN A 201 -0.23 -5.33 18.63
N PHE A 202 -0.31 -4.54 17.56
CA PHE A 202 0.16 -3.16 17.48
C PHE A 202 1.64 -2.97 17.86
N VAL A 203 2.50 -3.93 17.53
CA VAL A 203 3.95 -3.78 17.71
C VAL A 203 4.45 -2.64 16.83
N ASP A 204 5.11 -1.64 17.43
CA ASP A 204 5.50 -0.39 16.74
C ASP A 204 6.35 -0.63 15.49
N PHE A 205 7.10 -1.73 15.41
CA PHE A 205 7.95 -2.11 14.28
C PHE A 205 7.37 -3.27 13.44
N ALA A 206 6.07 -3.54 13.53
CA ALA A 206 5.43 -4.59 12.74
C ALA A 206 5.55 -4.34 11.23
N CYS A 207 6.00 -5.37 10.52
CA CYS A 207 6.11 -5.39 9.07
C CYS A 207 4.75 -5.64 8.40
N LEU A 208 4.62 -5.14 7.17
CA LEU A 208 3.58 -5.59 6.25
C LEU A 208 4.22 -6.49 5.20
N THR A 209 3.77 -7.73 5.08
CA THR A 209 4.44 -8.80 4.32
C THR A 209 3.72 -9.04 3.00
N ALA A 210 4.43 -8.82 1.90
CA ALA A 210 4.05 -9.24 0.57
C ALA A 210 4.47 -10.70 0.33
N ASP A 211 3.50 -11.46 -0.17
CA ASP A 211 3.54 -12.89 -0.40
C ASP A 211 3.97 -13.63 0.87
N ARG A 212 5.16 -14.21 0.89
CA ARG A 212 5.67 -14.98 2.04
C ARG A 212 6.86 -14.34 2.76
N HIS A 213 7.54 -13.38 2.14
CA HIS A 213 8.91 -13.03 2.55
C HIS A 213 9.36 -11.61 2.18
N ARG A 214 8.62 -10.88 1.33
CA ARG A 214 8.96 -9.50 0.99
C ARG A 214 8.25 -8.58 1.96
N ASN A 215 8.93 -7.56 2.45
CA ASN A 215 8.40 -6.73 3.54
C ASN A 215 8.45 -5.25 3.19
N PHE A 216 7.37 -4.55 3.49
CA PHE A 216 7.42 -3.14 3.86
C PHE A 216 7.83 -3.09 5.34
N GLY A 217 9.14 -3.18 5.55
CA GLY A 217 9.70 -3.69 6.82
C GLY A 217 10.03 -2.65 7.89
N ARG A 218 9.83 -1.36 7.63
CA ARG A 218 10.14 -0.27 8.58
C ARG A 218 9.01 0.73 8.66
N GLY A 219 8.95 1.43 9.80
CA GLY A 219 7.98 2.48 10.09
C GLY A 219 6.73 2.02 10.83
N GLY A 220 6.52 0.70 10.95
CA GLY A 220 5.35 0.12 11.60
C GLY A 220 4.13 0.00 10.68
N ALA A 221 4.34 -0.23 9.39
CA ALA A 221 3.26 -0.36 8.40
C ALA A 221 2.25 -1.44 8.80
N GLY A 222 2.71 -2.58 9.34
CA GLY A 222 1.83 -3.67 9.77
C GLY A 222 0.91 -3.26 10.92
N ALA A 223 1.40 -2.46 11.88
CA ALA A 223 0.59 -2.00 13.00
C ALA A 223 -0.49 -1.00 12.56
N VAL A 224 -0.13 -0.03 11.70
CA VAL A 224 -1.10 0.93 11.15
C VAL A 224 -2.12 0.24 10.25
N PHE A 225 -1.69 -0.76 9.47
CA PHE A 225 -2.59 -1.52 8.60
C PHE A 225 -3.58 -2.37 9.42
N ALA A 226 -3.10 -3.09 10.43
CA ALA A 226 -3.95 -3.88 11.33
C ALA A 226 -4.85 -3.02 12.22
N SER A 227 -4.42 -1.82 12.64
CA SER A 227 -5.27 -0.91 13.42
C SER A 227 -6.49 -0.41 12.66
N LYS A 228 -6.56 -0.65 11.35
CA LYS A 228 -7.74 -0.39 10.52
C LYS A 228 -8.68 -1.58 10.41
N ASN A 229 -8.41 -2.67 11.13
CA ASN A 229 -9.03 -3.99 10.96
C ASN A 229 -8.84 -4.55 9.54
N LEU A 230 -7.80 -4.11 8.83
CA LEU A 230 -7.49 -4.62 7.50
C LEU A 230 -6.45 -5.74 7.63
N LEU A 231 -6.83 -6.96 7.23
CA LEU A 231 -5.94 -8.12 7.28
C LEU A 231 -5.00 -8.16 6.07
N ALA A 232 -5.56 -8.00 4.87
CA ALA A 232 -4.83 -8.19 3.63
C ALA A 232 -5.34 -7.33 2.47
N VAL A 233 -4.48 -7.12 1.48
CA VAL A 233 -4.83 -6.73 0.11
C VAL A 233 -4.35 -7.85 -0.82
N THR A 234 -5.27 -8.44 -1.58
CA THR A 234 -4.93 -9.45 -2.59
C THR A 234 -5.20 -8.89 -3.98
N ALA A 235 -4.16 -8.86 -4.81
CA ALA A 235 -4.22 -8.32 -6.17
C ALA A 235 -4.10 -9.43 -7.22
N LEU A 236 -4.87 -9.33 -8.30
CA LEU A 236 -4.72 -10.14 -9.50
C LEU A 236 -5.03 -9.30 -10.74
N GLY A 237 -4.15 -9.34 -11.73
CA GLY A 237 -4.47 -8.81 -13.05
C GLY A 237 -3.50 -9.26 -14.12
N LYS A 238 -3.91 -9.03 -15.37
CA LYS A 238 -3.17 -9.47 -16.56
C LYS A 238 -2.77 -8.33 -17.49
N GLU A 239 -3.19 -7.10 -17.20
CA GLU A 239 -2.97 -5.97 -18.09
C GLU A 239 -1.52 -5.48 -18.02
N ALA A 240 -0.80 -5.60 -19.13
CA ALA A 240 0.55 -5.07 -19.25
C ALA A 240 0.54 -3.53 -19.27
N VAL A 241 1.67 -2.94 -18.86
CA VAL A 241 1.90 -1.49 -18.95
C VAL A 241 2.18 -1.09 -20.40
N ALA A 242 1.57 0.01 -20.84
CA ALA A 242 1.82 0.58 -22.16
C ALA A 242 3.01 1.56 -22.14
N TYR A 243 3.81 1.53 -23.20
CA TYR A 243 4.93 2.44 -23.43
C TYR A 243 4.54 3.51 -24.44
N ALA A 244 5.04 4.75 -24.25
CA ALA A 244 4.87 5.81 -25.26
C ALA A 244 5.56 5.45 -26.58
N ASP A 245 6.78 4.93 -26.49
CA ASP A 245 7.56 4.41 -27.61
C ASP A 245 8.10 3.03 -27.23
N ALA A 246 7.43 1.98 -27.70
CA ALA A 246 7.79 0.60 -27.36
C ALA A 246 9.12 0.15 -27.97
N GLU A 247 9.52 0.71 -29.12
CA GLU A 247 10.76 0.35 -29.79
C GLU A 247 11.95 0.98 -29.06
N ALA A 248 11.88 2.29 -28.82
CA ALA A 248 12.90 3.00 -28.06
C ALA A 248 13.06 2.44 -26.65
N PHE A 249 11.95 2.14 -25.97
CA PHE A 249 12.00 1.57 -24.62
C PHE A 249 12.72 0.23 -24.59
N ARG A 250 12.39 -0.70 -25.50
CA ARG A 250 13.06 -2.02 -25.58
C ARG A 250 14.53 -1.92 -25.96
N ARG A 251 14.90 -0.97 -26.83
CA ARG A 251 16.31 -0.72 -27.16
C ARG A 251 17.07 -0.25 -25.92
N LEU A 252 16.58 0.78 -25.25
CA LEU A 252 17.19 1.34 -24.04
C LEU A 252 17.26 0.33 -22.88
N SER A 253 16.22 -0.49 -22.68
CA SER A 253 16.26 -1.55 -21.66
C SER A 253 17.39 -2.56 -21.94
N ARG A 254 17.61 -2.95 -23.19
CA ARG A 254 18.72 -3.84 -23.56
C ARG A 254 20.09 -3.21 -23.39
N GLU A 255 20.21 -1.90 -23.66
CA GLU A 255 21.46 -1.16 -23.42
C GLU A 255 21.81 -1.04 -21.93
N LEU A 256 20.80 -1.01 -21.04
CA LEU A 256 21.02 -0.99 -19.59
C LEU A 256 21.39 -2.36 -19.01
N ASP A 257 20.93 -3.44 -19.65
CA ASP A 257 21.13 -4.82 -19.18
C ASP A 257 22.39 -5.49 -19.79
N GLY A 258 22.94 -4.94 -20.87
CA GLY A 258 24.13 -5.43 -21.57
C GLY A 258 25.42 -4.82 -21.05
#